data_AF-A0A847LIS9-F1
#
_entry.id   AF-A0A847LIS9-F1
#
_cell.length_a   1.000
_cell.length_b   1.000
_cell.length_c   1.000
_cell.angle_alpha   90.00
_cell.angle_beta   90.00
_cell.angle_gamma   90.00
#
_symmetry.space_group_name_H-M   'P 1'
#
loop_
_entity.id
_entity.type
_entity.pdbx_description
1 polymer ?
#
loop_
_entity_poly.entity_id
_entity_poly.type
_entity_poly.pdbx_seq_one_letter_code
_entity_poly.pdbx_strand_id
1 'polypeptide(L)'
;MVRPRCLFRLMSCLWLVTVALPLVAATFDTIRLEPRLAPAGWENARRYEIAYLATGGEELGEPDFPLHAKAQEIDFIMAGVVRELLAREYGPKGVKADTQAVATATADEILSLAAGRAPGRSPAWDPANLENLARYLQTAPDSLMLYKAVVRVEGADGSVAEETVPLLVRFKQCPGQRDLLSLFFVTTTPEPARP
;
A
#
# COMPACT_ATOMS: atom_id res chain seq x y z
N MET A 1 -75.22 -20.40 6.12
CA MET A 1 -74.73 -19.05 5.74
C MET A 1 -73.23 -18.96 6.00
N VAL A 2 -72.57 -18.15 5.19
CA VAL A 2 -71.18 -18.27 4.72
C VAL A 2 -70.13 -17.86 5.77
N ARG A 3 -69.03 -18.62 5.82
CA ARG A 3 -67.79 -18.34 6.58
C ARG A 3 -66.97 -17.18 5.96
N PRO A 4 -66.23 -16.43 6.79
CA PRO A 4 -64.87 -16.00 6.46
C PRO A 4 -63.90 -16.66 7.47
N ARG A 5 -63.15 -17.74 7.16
CA ARG A 5 -61.94 -17.84 6.33
C ARG A 5 -60.83 -16.83 6.66
N CYS A 6 -59.81 -17.36 7.31
CA CYS A 6 -58.38 -17.20 7.02
C CYS A 6 -57.77 -15.80 7.08
N LEU A 7 -57.16 -15.41 8.22
CA LEU A 7 -55.99 -14.50 8.20
C LEU A 7 -55.22 -14.42 9.53
N PHE A 8 -54.92 -15.55 10.19
CA PHE A 8 -54.01 -15.54 11.36
C PHE A 8 -53.07 -16.76 11.38
N ARG A 9 -52.57 -17.13 10.20
CA ARG A 9 -51.48 -18.11 10.04
C ARG A 9 -50.45 -17.56 9.06
N LEU A 10 -49.73 -16.51 9.44
CA LEU A 10 -48.56 -16.04 8.66
C LEU A 10 -47.69 -15.01 9.40
N MET A 11 -47.63 -15.05 10.74
CA MET A 11 -46.82 -14.12 11.53
C MET A 11 -45.95 -14.83 12.59
N SER A 12 -45.41 -16.00 12.25
CA SER A 12 -44.45 -16.70 13.13
C SER A 12 -43.34 -17.44 12.38
N CYS A 13 -43.27 -17.33 11.04
CA CYS A 13 -42.18 -17.90 10.23
C CYS A 13 -41.17 -16.86 9.73
N LEU A 14 -41.23 -15.61 10.21
CA LEU A 14 -40.25 -14.57 9.92
C LEU A 14 -39.35 -14.26 11.13
N TRP A 15 -38.96 -15.31 11.85
CA TRP A 15 -37.70 -15.37 12.58
C TRP A 15 -36.75 -16.34 11.85
N LEU A 16 -36.85 -16.35 10.52
CA LEU A 16 -35.77 -16.81 9.68
C LEU A 16 -34.63 -15.79 9.79
N VAL A 17 -33.51 -16.28 10.33
CA VAL A 17 -32.20 -15.88 9.86
C VAL A 17 -31.84 -14.43 10.18
N THR A 18 -31.87 -14.06 11.46
CA THR A 18 -30.69 -13.41 12.03
C THR A 18 -29.70 -14.49 12.44
N VAL A 19 -29.30 -15.31 11.45
CA VAL A 19 -27.92 -15.79 11.45
C VAL A 19 -27.15 -14.49 11.44
N ALA A 20 -26.62 -14.13 12.60
CA ALA A 20 -25.44 -13.32 12.69
C ALA A 20 -24.47 -13.98 11.71
N LEU A 21 -24.50 -13.54 10.46
CA LEU A 21 -23.31 -13.54 9.65
C LEU A 21 -22.31 -12.90 10.59
N PRO A 22 -21.25 -13.62 11.02
CA PRO A 22 -20.14 -12.89 11.58
C PRO A 22 -19.88 -11.79 10.56
N LEU A 23 -19.89 -10.53 11.01
CA LEU A 23 -19.09 -9.53 10.34
C LEU A 23 -17.69 -10.16 10.34
N VAL A 24 -17.39 -10.94 9.31
CA VAL A 24 -16.04 -11.41 9.06
C VAL A 24 -15.38 -10.15 8.56
N ALA A 25 -14.95 -9.32 9.51
CA ALA A 25 -13.84 -8.44 9.28
C ALA A 25 -12.74 -9.40 8.83
N ALA A 26 -12.48 -9.43 7.52
CA ALA A 26 -11.35 -10.16 7.01
C ALA A 26 -10.12 -9.45 7.54
N THR A 27 -9.71 -9.89 8.72
CA THR A 27 -8.49 -9.48 9.37
C THR A 27 -7.40 -10.27 8.67
N PHE A 28 -6.76 -9.64 7.69
CA PHE A 28 -5.55 -10.21 7.13
C PHE A 28 -4.48 -10.17 8.23
N ASP A 29 -3.63 -11.18 8.30
CA ASP A 29 -2.56 -11.25 9.30
C ASP A 29 -1.25 -10.70 8.75
N THR A 30 -1.05 -10.88 7.44
CA THR A 30 0.19 -10.51 6.77
C THR A 30 -0.06 -9.96 5.37
N ILE A 31 0.94 -9.26 4.86
CA ILE A 31 0.97 -8.69 3.52
C ILE A 31 2.14 -9.31 2.78
N ARG A 32 1.97 -9.51 1.48
CA ARG A 32 3.04 -9.83 0.53
C ARG A 32 3.08 -8.77 -0.56
N LEU A 33 4.28 -8.31 -0.90
CA LEU A 33 4.48 -7.39 -2.02
C LEU A 33 4.86 -8.16 -3.28
N GLU A 34 4.06 -8.01 -4.33
CA GLU A 34 4.33 -8.63 -5.63
C GLU A 34 4.88 -7.59 -6.61
N PRO A 35 6.08 -7.80 -7.19
CA PRO A 35 6.67 -6.85 -8.11
C PRO A 35 5.78 -6.57 -9.32
N ARG A 36 5.66 -5.30 -9.68
CA ARG A 36 5.00 -4.83 -10.89
C ARG A 36 5.93 -3.87 -11.63
N LEU A 37 5.77 -3.81 -12.94
CA LEU A 37 6.51 -2.85 -13.75
C LEU A 37 6.11 -1.42 -13.36
N ALA A 38 7.12 -0.59 -13.11
CA ALA A 38 6.93 0.84 -12.98
C ALA A 38 6.48 1.41 -14.34
N PRO A 39 5.63 2.45 -14.36
CA PRO A 39 5.33 3.19 -15.59
C PRO A 39 6.61 3.72 -16.25
N ALA A 40 6.56 3.94 -17.56
CA ALA A 40 7.63 4.65 -18.26
C ALA A 40 7.83 6.05 -17.65
N GLY A 41 9.09 6.49 -17.50
CA GLY A 41 9.45 7.75 -16.84
C GLY A 41 9.53 7.67 -15.32
N TRP A 42 9.47 6.46 -14.73
CA TRP A 42 9.59 6.20 -13.29
C TRP A 42 10.74 5.21 -13.02
N GLU A 43 11.90 5.40 -13.66
CA GLU A 43 12.99 4.42 -13.74
C GLU A 43 13.60 4.05 -12.38
N ASN A 44 13.53 4.94 -11.39
CA ASN A 44 13.99 4.69 -10.02
C ASN A 44 12.87 4.36 -9.03
N ALA A 45 11.65 4.18 -9.53
CA ALA A 45 10.56 3.71 -8.71
C ALA A 45 10.53 2.18 -8.68
N ARG A 46 10.10 1.63 -7.56
CA ARG A 46 9.68 0.22 -7.47
C ARG A 46 8.18 0.20 -7.24
N ARG A 47 7.49 -0.66 -7.99
CA ARG A 47 6.05 -0.79 -7.88
C ARG A 47 5.70 -2.19 -7.43
N TYR A 48 4.77 -2.26 -6.49
CA TYR A 48 4.31 -3.47 -5.87
C TYR A 48 2.79 -3.51 -5.87
N GLU A 49 2.27 -4.70 -6.08
CA GLU A 49 0.90 -5.04 -5.75
C GLU A 49 0.85 -5.61 -4.33
N ILE A 50 -0.12 -5.15 -3.55
CA ILE A 50 -0.30 -5.57 -2.17
C ILE A 50 -1.27 -6.75 -2.15
N ALA A 51 -0.75 -7.94 -1.81
CA ALA A 51 -1.55 -9.12 -1.55
C ALA A 51 -1.77 -9.27 -0.04
N TYR A 52 -3.03 -9.45 0.36
CA TYR A 52 -3.45 -9.64 1.74
C TYR A 52 -3.58 -11.13 2.04
N LEU A 53 -2.98 -11.60 3.11
CA LEU A 53 -2.97 -13.02 3.46
C LEU A 53 -3.70 -13.27 4.78
N ALA A 54 -4.56 -14.29 4.78
CA ALA A 54 -5.26 -14.80 5.95
C ALA A 54 -4.30 -15.56 6.88
N THR A 55 -4.80 -15.92 8.06
CA THR A 55 -4.14 -16.87 8.96
C THR A 55 -3.84 -18.18 8.23
N GLY A 56 -2.55 -18.53 8.13
CA GLY A 56 -2.10 -19.71 7.37
C GLY A 56 -1.54 -19.41 5.98
N GLY A 57 -1.54 -18.15 5.54
CA GLY A 57 -0.87 -17.70 4.31
C GLY A 57 -1.70 -17.84 3.03
N GLU A 58 -2.98 -18.18 3.15
CA GLU A 58 -3.93 -18.15 2.03
C GLU A 58 -4.16 -16.70 1.60
N GLU A 59 -4.15 -16.46 0.30
CA GLU A 59 -4.36 -15.14 -0.26
C GLU A 59 -5.85 -14.79 -0.28
N LEU A 60 -6.20 -13.67 0.35
CA LEU A 60 -7.58 -13.23 0.47
C LEU A 60 -8.11 -12.70 -0.86
N GLY A 61 -9.28 -13.22 -1.24
CA GLY A 61 -10.03 -12.76 -2.40
C GLY A 61 -10.64 -11.36 -2.18
N GLU A 62 -10.89 -10.67 -3.29
CA GLU A 62 -11.28 -9.27 -3.33
C GLU A 62 -12.58 -8.80 -2.65
N PRO A 63 -13.62 -9.61 -2.36
CA PRO A 63 -14.82 -9.12 -1.68
C PRO A 63 -14.68 -8.97 -0.16
N ASP A 64 -13.61 -9.53 0.43
CA ASP A 64 -13.50 -9.67 1.88
C ASP A 64 -12.94 -8.43 2.60
N PHE A 65 -12.38 -7.46 1.86
CA PHE A 65 -11.75 -6.27 2.45
C PHE A 65 -12.43 -4.95 2.01
N PRO A 66 -13.47 -4.49 2.74
CA PRO A 66 -14.21 -3.27 2.41
C PRO A 66 -13.35 -2.01 2.50
N LEU A 67 -13.50 -1.10 1.53
CA LEU A 67 -12.79 0.19 1.46
C LEU A 67 -12.82 1.01 2.76
N HIS A 68 -13.96 1.02 3.48
CA HIS A 68 -14.12 1.76 4.72
C HIS A 68 -13.37 1.13 5.90
N ALA A 69 -13.19 -0.20 5.91
CA ALA A 69 -12.38 -0.90 6.91
C ALA A 69 -10.88 -0.69 6.65
N LYS A 70 -10.46 -0.60 5.37
CA LYS A 70 -9.06 -0.35 5.01
C LYS A 70 -8.50 0.95 5.60
N ALA A 71 -9.30 2.01 5.61
CA ALA A 71 -8.89 3.29 6.17
C ALA A 71 -8.70 3.22 7.70
N GLN A 72 -9.43 2.34 8.39
CA GLN A 72 -9.28 2.09 9.82
C GLN A 72 -8.08 1.19 10.12
N GLU A 73 -7.72 0.32 9.18
CA GLU A 73 -6.59 -0.61 9.28
C GLU A 73 -5.31 -0.10 8.61
N ILE A 74 -5.30 1.17 8.19
CA ILE A 74 -4.22 1.76 7.40
C ILE A 74 -2.86 1.65 8.07
N ASP A 75 -2.81 1.82 9.39
CA ASP A 75 -1.58 1.70 10.17
C ASP A 75 -1.03 0.27 10.13
N PHE A 76 -1.92 -0.73 10.17
CA PHE A 76 -1.55 -2.14 10.09
C PHE A 76 -1.09 -2.52 8.67
N ILE A 77 -1.78 -2.01 7.64
CA ILE A 77 -1.37 -2.15 6.24
C ILE A 77 0.03 -1.57 6.05
N MET A 78 0.26 -0.34 6.51
CA MET A 78 1.53 0.35 6.36
C MET A 78 2.66 -0.34 7.13
N ALA A 79 2.39 -0.86 8.33
CA ALA A 79 3.36 -1.66 9.09
C ALA A 79 3.76 -2.94 8.32
N GLY A 80 2.78 -3.65 7.73
CA GLY A 80 3.05 -4.83 6.91
C GLY A 80 3.82 -4.50 5.63
N VAL A 81 3.44 -3.43 4.95
CA VAL A 81 4.14 -2.90 3.76
C VAL A 81 5.59 -2.57 4.08
N VAL A 82 5.85 -1.85 5.17
CA VAL A 82 7.19 -1.45 5.59
C VAL A 82 8.05 -2.67 5.90
N ARG A 83 7.51 -3.66 6.61
CA ARG A 83 8.24 -4.89 6.92
C ARG A 83 8.66 -5.63 5.65
N GLU A 84 7.74 -5.81 4.71
CA GLU A 84 8.04 -6.44 3.41
C GLU A 84 9.05 -5.62 2.60
N LEU A 85 8.94 -4.30 2.62
CA LEU A 85 9.86 -3.37 1.95
C LEU A 85 11.28 -3.49 2.52
N LEU A 86 11.44 -3.48 3.84
CA LEU A 86 12.74 -3.68 4.49
C LEU A 86 13.35 -5.03 4.09
N ALA A 87 12.56 -6.10 4.15
CA ALA A 87 13.01 -7.44 3.81
C ALA A 87 13.45 -7.56 2.34
N ARG A 88 12.74 -6.90 1.41
CA ARG A 88 12.97 -7.02 -0.04
C ARG A 88 14.06 -6.09 -0.57
N GLU A 89 14.07 -4.84 -0.12
CA GLU A 89 14.89 -3.78 -0.71
C GLU A 89 16.21 -3.58 0.05
N TYR A 90 16.24 -3.94 1.33
CA TYR A 90 17.40 -3.75 2.20
C TYR A 90 18.00 -5.09 2.65
N GLY A 91 17.18 -6.11 2.92
CA GLY A 91 17.64 -7.45 3.30
C GLY A 91 18.73 -8.04 2.39
N PRO A 92 18.57 -8.05 1.05
CA PRO A 92 19.56 -8.59 0.13
C PRO A 92 20.87 -7.79 0.06
N LYS A 93 20.87 -6.53 0.50
CA LYS A 93 22.06 -5.65 0.48
C LYS A 93 23.00 -5.93 1.66
N GLY A 94 22.64 -6.87 2.55
CA GLY A 94 23.43 -7.18 3.75
C GLY A 94 23.49 -6.03 4.77
N VAL A 95 22.66 -5.01 4.59
CA VAL A 95 22.54 -3.88 5.51
C VAL A 95 21.46 -4.19 6.54
N LYS A 96 21.69 -3.79 7.79
CA LYS A 96 20.60 -3.81 8.77
C LYS A 96 19.78 -2.56 8.54
N ALA A 97 18.49 -2.73 8.28
CA ALA A 97 17.57 -1.62 8.08
C ALA A 97 16.40 -1.74 9.04
N ASP A 98 16.03 -0.61 9.65
CA ASP A 98 14.86 -0.49 10.50
C ASP A 98 14.12 0.80 10.18
N THR A 99 12.80 0.79 10.32
CA THR A 99 11.98 1.98 10.07
C THR A 99 11.82 2.77 11.36
N GLN A 100 12.32 4.00 11.35
CA GLN A 100 12.17 4.91 12.47
C GLN A 100 10.77 5.54 12.52
N ALA A 101 10.21 5.88 11.37
CA ALA A 101 8.93 6.56 11.28
C ALA A 101 8.22 6.34 9.95
N VAL A 102 6.89 6.31 9.99
CA VAL A 102 6.01 6.40 8.82
C VAL A 102 5.01 7.51 9.09
N ALA A 103 4.83 8.43 8.16
CA ALA A 103 3.91 9.55 8.31
C ALA A 103 3.24 9.91 7.00
N THR A 104 2.02 10.46 7.08
CA THR A 104 1.34 11.06 5.92
C THR A 104 2.16 12.22 5.36
N ALA A 105 2.12 12.40 4.05
CA ALA A 105 2.81 13.47 3.35
C ALA A 105 1.88 14.18 2.37
N THR A 106 2.19 15.41 2.03
CA THR A 106 1.52 16.17 0.97
C THR A 106 2.17 15.90 -0.40
N ALA A 107 1.45 16.19 -1.49
CA ALA A 107 2.01 16.09 -2.84
C ALA A 107 3.28 16.95 -3.02
N ASP A 108 3.31 18.16 -2.45
CA ASP A 108 4.46 19.07 -2.51
C ASP A 108 5.67 18.52 -1.74
N GLU A 109 5.46 17.86 -0.60
CA GLU A 109 6.51 17.17 0.13
C GLU A 109 7.08 16.00 -0.68
N ILE A 110 6.22 15.17 -1.27
CA ILE A 110 6.63 14.04 -2.13
C ILE A 110 7.47 14.54 -3.32
N LEU A 111 7.00 15.60 -4.00
CA LEU A 111 7.74 16.21 -5.11
C LEU A 111 9.07 16.80 -4.65
N SER A 112 9.11 17.44 -3.47
CA SER A 112 10.35 18.02 -2.93
C SER A 112 11.37 16.95 -2.54
N LEU A 113 10.91 15.82 -1.97
CA LEU A 113 11.74 14.66 -1.66
C LEU A 113 12.27 13.99 -2.92
N ALA A 114 11.40 13.72 -3.90
CA ALA A 114 11.77 13.13 -5.18
C ALA A 114 12.71 14.03 -6.00
N ALA A 115 12.52 15.35 -5.95
CA ALA A 115 13.39 16.32 -6.61
C ALA A 115 14.75 16.48 -5.94
N GLY A 116 14.95 15.89 -4.75
CA GLY A 116 16.21 15.90 -4.02
C GLY A 116 16.77 17.31 -3.88
N ARG A 117 16.13 18.21 -3.12
CA ARG A 117 16.63 19.59 -2.85
C ARG A 117 18.00 19.66 -2.11
N ALA A 118 18.83 18.62 -2.19
CA ALA A 118 20.24 18.59 -1.83
C ALA A 118 21.11 18.45 -3.10
N PRO A 119 22.34 19.00 -3.13
CA PRO A 119 23.24 18.91 -4.28
C PRO A 119 23.58 17.45 -4.61
N GLY A 120 23.54 17.10 -5.91
CA GLY A 120 23.73 15.74 -6.38
C GLY A 120 22.42 14.99 -6.60
N ARG A 121 21.55 15.53 -7.48
CA ARG A 121 20.35 14.82 -7.97
C ARG A 121 20.74 13.39 -8.33
N SER A 122 20.01 12.41 -7.81
CA SER A 122 20.07 11.05 -8.35
C SER A 122 19.86 11.16 -9.87
N PRO A 123 20.76 10.61 -10.72
CA PRO A 123 20.64 10.71 -12.18
C PRO A 123 19.31 10.19 -12.73
N ALA A 124 18.59 9.38 -11.94
CA ALA A 124 17.31 8.81 -12.31
C ALA A 124 16.10 9.77 -12.12
N TRP A 125 16.30 10.96 -11.53
CA TRP A 125 15.26 11.98 -11.33
C TRP A 125 15.42 13.15 -12.32
N ASP A 126 15.35 12.82 -13.61
CA ASP A 126 15.25 13.78 -14.71
C ASP A 126 14.02 14.70 -14.51
N PRO A 127 14.10 16.01 -14.79
CA PRO A 127 12.95 16.90 -14.90
C PRO A 127 11.70 16.29 -15.58
N ALA A 128 11.86 15.50 -16.64
CA ALA A 128 10.72 14.85 -17.32
C ALA A 128 10.00 13.84 -16.41
N ASN A 129 10.74 13.10 -15.59
CA ASN A 129 10.19 12.13 -14.64
C ASN A 129 9.46 12.83 -13.49
N LEU A 130 10.01 13.95 -13.01
CA LEU A 130 9.37 14.80 -12.01
C LEU A 130 8.07 15.43 -12.52
N GLU A 131 8.04 15.84 -13.79
CA GLU A 131 6.82 16.35 -14.43
C GLU A 131 5.75 15.26 -14.54
N ASN A 132 6.13 14.05 -14.93
CA ASN A 132 5.22 12.91 -14.98
C ASN A 132 4.67 12.55 -13.60
N LEU A 133 5.50 12.58 -12.55
CA LEU A 133 5.07 12.39 -11.17
C LEU A 133 4.10 13.50 -10.72
N ALA A 134 4.42 14.76 -11.01
CA ALA A 134 3.55 15.89 -10.68
C ALA A 134 2.18 15.76 -11.36
N ARG A 135 2.15 15.39 -12.64
CA ARG A 135 0.90 15.13 -13.38
C ARG A 135 0.12 13.95 -12.79
N TYR A 136 0.81 12.90 -12.34
CA TYR A 136 0.17 11.76 -11.69
C TYR A 136 -0.49 12.15 -10.36
N LEU A 137 0.22 12.91 -9.51
CA LEU A 137 -0.31 13.39 -8.23
C LEU A 137 -1.53 14.30 -8.41
N GLN A 138 -1.56 15.11 -9.49
CA GLN A 138 -2.69 15.99 -9.80
C GLN A 138 -3.91 15.26 -10.36
N THR A 139 -3.74 14.15 -11.09
CA THR A 139 -4.84 13.43 -11.75
C THR A 139 -5.49 12.37 -10.87
N ALA A 140 -4.89 12.03 -9.73
CA ALA A 140 -5.38 10.97 -8.85
C ALA A 140 -5.50 11.36 -7.34
N PRO A 141 -5.88 12.60 -6.98
CA PRO A 141 -5.77 13.10 -5.60
C PRO A 141 -6.62 12.31 -4.59
N ASP A 142 -7.83 11.88 -4.99
CA ASP A 142 -8.76 11.21 -4.07
C ASP A 142 -8.52 9.70 -3.94
N SER A 143 -7.63 9.14 -4.76
CA SER A 143 -7.34 7.70 -4.80
C SER A 143 -5.96 7.34 -4.23
N LEU A 144 -5.12 8.35 -4.00
CA LEU A 144 -3.75 8.20 -3.55
C LEU A 144 -3.64 8.63 -2.08
N MET A 145 -3.17 7.70 -1.25
CA MET A 145 -2.65 8.02 0.05
C MET A 145 -1.14 8.18 -0.05
N LEU A 146 -0.63 9.28 0.50
CA LEU A 146 0.75 9.69 0.37
C LEU A 146 1.44 9.56 1.73
N TYR A 147 2.55 8.84 1.76
CA TYR A 147 3.34 8.64 2.97
C TYR A 147 4.82 8.87 2.69
N LYS A 148 5.57 9.07 3.76
CA LYS A 148 7.03 8.99 3.78
C LYS A 148 7.45 8.01 4.87
N ALA A 149 8.42 7.16 4.56
CA ALA A 149 9.09 6.31 5.54
C ALA A 149 10.52 6.82 5.76
N VAL A 150 10.95 6.86 7.02
CA VAL A 150 12.35 7.13 7.39
C VAL A 150 12.97 5.81 7.82
N VAL A 151 13.96 5.36 7.04
CA VAL A 151 14.67 4.10 7.25
C VAL A 151 16.07 4.41 7.73
N ARG A 152 16.44 3.82 8.86
CA ARG A 152 17.82 3.82 9.35
C ARG A 152 18.53 2.61 8.75
N VAL A 153 19.62 2.86 8.04
CA VAL A 153 20.44 1.86 7.38
C VAL A 153 21.81 1.82 8.05
N GLU A 154 22.23 0.66 8.52
CA GLU A 154 23.56 0.41 9.06
C GLU A 154 24.37 -0.39 8.03
N GLY A 155 25.45 0.24 7.54
CA GLY A 155 26.40 -0.35 6.60
C GLY A 155 27.34 -1.35 7.28
N ALA A 156 27.98 -2.20 6.48
CA ALA A 156 28.92 -3.22 6.97
C ALA A 156 30.18 -2.62 7.62
N ASP A 157 30.52 -1.37 7.29
CA ASP A 157 31.60 -0.58 7.88
C ASP A 157 31.20 0.11 9.20
N GLY A 158 29.98 -0.13 9.69
CA GLY A 158 29.43 0.51 10.88
C GLY A 158 28.93 1.94 10.63
N SER A 159 28.94 2.41 9.38
CA SER A 159 28.29 3.67 9.02
C SER A 159 26.79 3.58 9.23
N VAL A 160 26.18 4.67 9.68
CA VAL A 160 24.72 4.78 9.83
C VAL A 160 24.26 5.90 8.91
N ALA A 161 23.33 5.56 8.02
CA ALA A 161 22.67 6.49 7.13
C ALA A 161 21.16 6.48 7.41
N GLU A 162 20.51 7.60 7.14
CA GLU A 162 19.06 7.70 7.12
C GLU A 162 18.59 7.94 5.69
N GLU A 163 17.66 7.10 5.25
CA GLU A 163 17.03 7.21 3.94
C GLU A 163 15.56 7.55 4.13
N THR A 164 15.10 8.63 3.50
CA THR A 164 13.67 8.95 3.44
C THR A 164 13.11 8.44 2.12
N VAL A 165 12.10 7.58 2.19
CA VAL A 165 11.46 6.93 1.04
C VAL A 165 10.03 7.45 0.89
N PRO A 166 9.73 8.24 -0.16
CA PRO A 166 8.37 8.54 -0.56
C PRO A 166 7.60 7.27 -0.95
N LEU A 167 6.38 7.14 -0.42
CA LEU A 167 5.46 6.02 -0.66
C LEU A 167 4.15 6.56 -1.22
N LEU A 168 3.73 6.06 -2.37
CA LEU A 168 2.43 6.35 -2.97
C LEU A 168 1.60 5.07 -2.91
N VAL A 169 0.54 5.09 -2.11
CA VAL A 169 -0.36 3.96 -1.94
C VAL A 169 -1.68 4.27 -2.63
N ARG A 170 -2.00 3.50 -3.66
CA ARG A 170 -3.29 3.56 -4.34
C ARG A 170 -4.16 2.41 -3.88
N PHE A 171 -5.18 2.73 -3.10
CA PHE A 171 -6.21 1.75 -2.76
C PHE A 171 -7.13 1.52 -3.95
N LYS A 172 -7.50 0.26 -4.18
CA LYS A 172 -8.44 -0.12 -5.23
C LYS A 172 -9.76 0.63 -5.02
N GLN A 173 -10.37 1.06 -6.12
CA GLN A 173 -11.71 1.65 -6.11
C GLN A 173 -12.76 0.74 -6.76
N CYS A 174 -12.33 -0.26 -7.53
CA CYS A 174 -13.19 -1.19 -8.27
C CYS A 174 -12.87 -2.65 -7.93
N PRO A 175 -13.87 -3.57 -7.99
CA PRO A 175 -13.62 -5.01 -8.02
C PRO A 175 -12.73 -5.39 -9.21
N GLY A 176 -11.85 -6.38 -9.05
CA GLY A 176 -10.88 -6.84 -10.05
C GLY A 176 -9.54 -6.09 -10.05
N GLN A 177 -9.35 -5.12 -9.16
CA GLN A 177 -8.10 -4.37 -9.00
C GLN A 177 -7.51 -4.59 -7.62
N ARG A 178 -6.19 -4.69 -7.55
CA ARG A 178 -5.45 -4.78 -6.29
C ARG A 178 -4.86 -3.44 -5.88
N ASP A 179 -4.59 -3.30 -4.59
CA ASP A 179 -3.95 -2.10 -4.06
C ASP A 179 -2.51 -2.05 -4.56
N LEU A 180 -2.04 -0.85 -4.89
CA LEU A 180 -0.75 -0.65 -5.53
C LEU A 180 0.09 0.30 -4.72
N LEU A 181 1.30 -0.15 -4.40
CA LEU A 181 2.33 0.62 -3.74
C LEU A 181 3.38 1.04 -4.77
N SER A 182 3.75 2.31 -4.77
CA SER A 182 4.89 2.82 -5.53
C SER A 182 5.88 3.48 -4.58
N LEU A 183 7.13 3.02 -4.63
CA LEU A 183 8.25 3.48 -3.82
C LEU A 183 9.18 4.29 -4.68
N PHE A 184 9.62 5.44 -4.18
CA PHE A 184 10.58 6.29 -4.87
C PHE A 184 11.85 6.32 -4.03
N PHE A 185 12.97 5.83 -4.57
CA PHE A 185 14.24 5.88 -3.84
C PHE A 185 14.93 7.22 -4.07
N VAL A 186 15.24 7.93 -2.98
CA VAL A 186 15.86 9.26 -3.03
C VAL A 186 17.36 9.15 -3.29
N THR A 187 18.01 8.06 -2.83
CA THR A 187 19.45 7.83 -3.01
C THR A 187 19.75 6.67 -3.95
N THR A 188 20.55 6.96 -4.98
CA THR A 188 21.06 5.98 -5.95
C THR A 188 22.35 5.35 -5.45
N THR A 189 22.28 4.14 -4.92
CA THR A 189 23.22 3.17 -5.48
C THR A 189 22.49 2.55 -6.66
N PRO A 190 22.85 2.88 -7.92
CA PRO A 190 22.17 2.32 -9.08
C PRO A 190 22.32 0.80 -9.04
N GLU A 191 21.22 0.09 -8.80
CA GLU A 191 21.19 -1.36 -8.91
C GLU A 191 21.02 -1.71 -10.40
N PRO A 192 21.77 -2.67 -10.95
CA PRO A 192 21.54 -3.14 -12.31
C PRO A 192 20.09 -3.61 -12.44
N ALA A 193 19.47 -3.26 -13.58
CA ALA A 193 18.11 -3.68 -13.88
C ALA A 193 17.98 -5.19 -13.68
N ARG A 194 17.15 -5.62 -12.72
CA ARG A 194 16.79 -7.02 -12.60
C ARG A 194 15.89 -7.38 -13.78
N PRO A 195 16.16 -8.49 -14.49
CA PRO A 195 15.34 -8.96 -15.60
C PRO A 195 13.93 -9.34 -15.16
#